data_AF-A0A961LAX2-F1
#
_entry.id   AF-A0A961LAX2-F1
#
_cell.length_a   1.000
_cell.length_b   1.000
_cell.length_c   1.000
_cell.angle_alpha   90.00
_cell.angle_beta   90.00
_cell.angle_gamma   90.00
#
_symmetry.space_group_name_H-M   'P 1'
#
loop_
_entity.id
_entity.type
_entity.pdbx_description
1 polymer ?
#
loop_
_entity_poly.entity_id
_entity_poly.type
_entity_poly.pdbx_seq_one_letter_code
_entity_poly.pdbx_strand_id
1 'polypeptide(L)'
;MTTTRVSFKIAAALCCVLALAACSKKNTPDLEAANGAGFGQAVPGSEQDFATNVGDRVYFENDQSTLTAEAQETLRRQAAWLAQYPSVVIQIEGHADERGTRAYNIALGARRAAATRAYLISPGVSR
;
A
#
# COMPACT_ATOMS: atom_id res chain seq x y z
N MET A 1 3.26 -2.17 69.69
CA MET A 1 2.79 -0.77 69.73
C MET A 1 3.90 0.13 70.26
N THR A 2 4.74 0.68 69.37
CA THR A 2 5.25 2.07 69.45
C THR A 2 6.00 2.39 68.16
N THR A 3 5.65 3.54 67.60
CA THR A 3 6.02 4.08 66.29
C THR A 3 7.21 5.02 66.44
N THR A 4 8.16 5.04 65.49
CA THR A 4 8.90 6.28 65.15
C THR A 4 9.40 6.25 63.70
N ARG A 5 8.92 7.19 62.88
CA ARG A 5 9.39 7.52 61.52
C ARG A 5 10.30 8.74 61.62
N VAL A 6 11.42 8.82 60.88
CA VAL A 6 12.07 10.05 60.33
C VAL A 6 13.10 9.60 59.26
N SER A 7 12.90 9.74 57.94
CA SER A 7 13.09 10.88 57.01
C SER A 7 14.54 11.17 56.55
N PHE A 8 14.85 10.66 55.34
CA PHE A 8 15.54 11.26 54.18
C PHE A 8 16.49 12.47 54.36
N LYS A 9 17.81 12.33 54.05
CA LYS A 9 18.73 13.31 53.37
C LYS A 9 20.00 12.58 52.86
N ILE A 10 20.23 12.44 51.55
CA ILE A 10 21.08 13.24 50.60
C ILE A 10 22.58 12.84 50.54
N ALA A 11 23.05 12.65 49.28
CA ALA A 11 24.43 12.72 48.76
C ALA A 11 25.39 11.56 49.09
N ALA A 12 26.29 11.09 48.22
CA ALA A 12 26.72 11.40 46.85
C ALA A 12 27.71 10.28 46.41
N ALA A 13 28.25 10.41 45.18
CA ALA A 13 29.36 9.67 44.56
C ALA A 13 28.89 8.56 43.59
N LEU A 14 29.44 8.38 42.39
CA LEU A 14 30.69 8.86 41.82
C LEU A 14 30.56 8.87 40.28
N CYS A 15 31.10 9.92 39.66
CA CYS A 15 31.26 10.10 38.22
C CYS A 15 32.15 9.00 37.60
N CYS A 16 31.84 8.55 36.37
CA CYS A 16 32.84 8.38 35.31
C CYS A 16 32.17 8.06 33.96
N VAL A 17 31.97 9.13 33.20
CA VAL A 17 32.11 9.28 31.74
C VAL A 17 32.45 8.02 30.95
N LEU A 18 31.61 7.68 29.98
CA LEU A 18 32.04 7.28 28.63
C LEU A 18 31.03 7.82 27.61
N ALA A 19 31.32 9.02 27.12
CA ALA A 19 30.72 9.55 25.91
C ALA A 19 31.31 8.81 24.71
N LEU A 20 30.50 8.00 24.03
CA LEU A 20 30.72 7.61 22.65
C LEU A 20 29.65 8.29 21.81
N ALA A 21 30.05 9.41 21.20
CA ALA A 21 29.38 9.95 20.05
C ALA A 21 29.39 8.89 18.93
N ALA A 22 28.22 8.37 18.61
CA ALA A 22 27.97 7.66 17.37
C ALA A 22 26.62 8.13 16.80
N CYS A 23 26.55 9.40 16.40
CA CYS A 23 25.63 9.83 15.37
C CYS A 23 26.09 9.20 14.04
N SER A 24 25.76 7.93 13.82
CA SER A 24 25.79 7.36 12.49
C SER A 24 24.42 7.60 11.89
N LYS A 25 24.32 8.57 10.97
CA LYS A 25 23.11 8.82 10.19
C LYS A 25 22.86 7.62 9.28
N LYS A 26 22.15 6.63 9.80
CA LYS A 26 21.61 5.52 9.04
C LYS A 26 20.15 5.88 8.76
N ASN A 27 19.84 6.22 7.52
CA ASN A 27 18.44 6.29 7.08
C ASN A 27 17.90 4.86 7.01
N THR A 28 17.59 4.30 8.17
CA THR A 28 16.68 3.17 8.32
C THR A 28 15.41 3.76 8.90
N PRO A 29 14.24 3.64 8.25
CA PRO A 29 13.00 3.92 8.95
C PRO A 29 12.93 2.93 10.12
N ASP A 30 13.08 3.47 11.32
CA ASP A 30 13.07 2.72 12.56
C ASP A 30 11.68 2.08 12.70
N LEU A 31 11.65 0.75 12.70
CA LEU A 31 10.48 0.00 13.13
C LEU A 31 10.45 0.06 14.65
N GLU A 32 9.98 1.20 15.19
CA GLU A 32 9.59 1.30 16.59
C GLU A 32 8.38 0.38 16.82
N ALA A 33 8.62 -0.70 17.55
CA ALA A 33 7.57 -1.52 18.13
C ALA A 33 6.87 -0.72 19.25
N ALA A 34 5.87 0.07 18.87
CA ALA A 34 4.89 0.64 19.78
C ALA A 34 3.59 -0.18 19.70
N ASN A 35 3.29 -0.88 20.80
CA ASN A 35 2.02 -1.55 21.02
C ASN A 35 0.85 -0.54 20.91
N GLY A 36 0.05 -0.68 19.87
CA GLY A 36 -1.21 0.03 19.70
C GLY A 36 -2.01 -0.64 18.60
N ALA A 37 -3.19 -1.17 18.94
CA ALA A 37 -4.12 -1.75 17.99
C ALA A 37 -4.41 -0.76 16.84
N GLY A 38 -3.86 -1.02 15.67
CA GLY A 38 -3.96 -0.13 14.52
C GLY A 38 -3.99 -0.96 13.25
N PHE A 39 -5.07 -0.80 12.48
CA PHE A 39 -5.22 -1.36 11.14
C PHE A 39 -3.93 -1.12 10.35
N GLY A 40 -3.34 -2.21 9.85
CA GLY A 40 -1.99 -2.25 9.29
C GLY A 40 -1.79 -1.15 8.24
N GLN A 41 -0.82 -0.28 8.51
CA GLN A 41 -0.37 0.71 7.53
C GLN A 41 0.15 -0.06 6.32
N ALA A 42 -0.38 0.27 5.14
CA ALA A 42 0.03 -0.38 3.90
C ALA A 42 1.51 -0.12 3.64
N VAL A 43 2.30 -1.19 3.50
CA VAL A 43 3.74 -1.07 3.21
C VAL A 43 3.89 -0.55 1.78
N PRO A 44 4.66 0.53 1.52
CA PRO A 44 4.83 1.07 0.17
C PRO A 44 5.29 -0.01 -0.83
N GLY A 45 4.64 -0.08 -1.99
CA GLY A 45 4.93 -1.07 -3.02
C GLY A 45 4.31 -2.47 -2.79
N SER A 46 3.60 -2.67 -1.69
CA SER A 46 2.84 -3.90 -1.43
C SER A 46 1.48 -3.90 -2.15
N GLU A 47 0.87 -5.07 -2.25
CA GLU A 47 -0.51 -5.21 -2.76
C GLU A 47 -1.51 -4.38 -1.95
N GLN A 48 -1.36 -4.34 -0.62
CA GLN A 48 -2.22 -3.54 0.25
C GLN A 48 -2.09 -2.04 -0.04
N ASP A 49 -0.89 -1.57 -0.39
CA ASP A 49 -0.63 -0.17 -0.77
C ASP A 49 -1.32 0.16 -2.08
N PHE A 50 -1.20 -0.73 -3.08
CA PHE A 50 -1.93 -0.59 -4.34
C PHE A 50 -3.46 -0.54 -4.13
N ALA A 51 -4.02 -1.49 -3.39
CA ALA A 51 -5.46 -1.56 -3.16
C ALA A 51 -6.00 -0.35 -2.38
N THR A 52 -5.27 0.10 -1.35
CA THR A 52 -5.75 1.17 -0.46
C THR A 52 -5.56 2.56 -1.06
N ASN A 53 -4.39 2.82 -1.67
CA ASN A 53 -4.02 4.17 -2.10
C ASN A 53 -4.35 4.46 -3.57
N VAL A 54 -4.43 3.42 -4.40
CA VAL A 54 -4.70 3.55 -5.84
C VAL A 54 -6.09 3.01 -6.19
N GLY A 55 -6.43 1.85 -5.63
CA GLY A 55 -7.58 1.04 -6.02
C GLY A 55 -7.15 0.00 -7.04
N ASP A 56 -7.54 -1.25 -6.80
CA ASP A 56 -7.17 -2.45 -7.55
C ASP A 56 -8.19 -2.83 -8.64
N ARG A 57 -9.34 -2.13 -8.69
CA ARG A 57 -10.47 -2.46 -9.55
C ARG A 57 -10.79 -1.35 -10.54
N VAL A 58 -11.22 -1.78 -11.73
CA VAL A 58 -11.71 -0.90 -12.79
C VAL A 58 -13.10 -1.39 -13.20
N TYR A 59 -14.07 -0.47 -13.20
CA TYR A 59 -15.45 -0.77 -13.54
C TYR A 59 -15.76 -0.48 -15.01
N PHE A 60 -16.75 -1.20 -15.52
CA PHE A 60 -17.26 -1.07 -16.89
C PHE A 60 -18.76 -0.92 -16.85
N GLU A 61 -19.30 -0.22 -17.84
CA GLU A 61 -20.75 -0.16 -18.05
C GLU A 61 -21.34 -1.53 -18.36
N ASN A 62 -22.65 -1.66 -18.16
CA ASN A 62 -23.38 -2.88 -18.43
C ASN A 62 -23.17 -3.35 -19.89
N ASP A 63 -22.85 -4.63 -20.07
CA ASP A 63 -22.57 -5.25 -21.38
C ASP A 63 -21.47 -4.60 -22.21
N GLN A 64 -20.60 -3.79 -21.60
CA GLN A 64 -19.52 -3.09 -22.31
C GLN A 64 -18.12 -3.52 -21.87
N SER A 65 -17.18 -3.37 -22.79
CA SER A 65 -15.73 -3.54 -22.56
C SER A 65 -14.93 -2.27 -22.89
N THR A 66 -15.62 -1.16 -23.16
CA THR A 66 -15.00 0.15 -23.41
C THR A 66 -14.66 0.81 -22.09
N LEU A 67 -13.46 1.39 -21.99
CA LEU A 67 -13.03 2.12 -20.80
C LEU A 67 -13.71 3.49 -20.75
N THR A 68 -14.48 3.75 -19.70
CA THR A 68 -15.03 5.08 -19.38
C THR A 68 -13.92 6.05 -18.97
N ALA A 69 -14.21 7.34 -18.94
CA ALA A 69 -13.23 8.34 -18.46
C ALA A 69 -12.77 8.07 -17.01
N GLU A 70 -13.70 7.64 -16.15
CA GLU A 70 -13.39 7.26 -14.76
C GLU A 70 -12.49 6.02 -14.68
N ALA A 71 -12.76 5.01 -15.52
CA ALA A 71 -11.93 3.83 -15.64
C ALA A 71 -10.51 4.19 -16.11
N GLN A 72 -10.40 5.08 -17.10
CA GLN A 72 -9.11 5.58 -17.60
C GLN A 72 -8.33 6.35 -16.53
N GLU A 73 -8.99 7.20 -15.73
CA GLU A 73 -8.32 7.93 -14.65
C GLU A 73 -7.81 6.99 -13.55
N THR A 74 -8.57 5.94 -13.23
CA THR A 74 -8.10 4.90 -12.31
C THR A 74 -6.89 4.16 -12.89
N LEU A 75 -6.95 3.76 -14.15
CA LEU A 75 -5.82 3.12 -14.83
C LEU A 75 -4.59 4.02 -14.93
N ARG A 76 -4.77 5.34 -15.08
CA ARG A 76 -3.67 6.31 -15.07
C ARG A 76 -2.97 6.33 -13.72
N ARG A 77 -3.72 6.31 -12.61
CA ARG A 77 -3.16 6.21 -11.25
C ARG A 77 -2.45 4.88 -11.02
N GLN A 78 -3.03 3.77 -11.50
CA GLN A 78 -2.41 2.44 -11.45
C GLN A 78 -1.10 2.39 -12.24
N ALA A 79 -1.07 2.93 -13.45
CA ALA A 79 0.15 3.01 -14.26
C ALA A 79 1.25 3.84 -13.58
N ALA A 80 0.89 4.98 -12.99
CA ALA A 80 1.83 5.84 -12.26
C ALA A 80 2.42 5.14 -11.01
N TRP A 81 1.63 4.32 -10.33
CA TRP A 81 2.10 3.50 -9.20
C TRP A 81 3.02 2.37 -9.67
N LEU A 82 2.66 1.66 -10.75
CA LEU A 82 3.49 0.59 -11.32
C LEU A 82 4.83 1.12 -11.84
N ALA A 83 4.86 2.35 -12.35
CA ALA A 83 6.10 3.01 -12.75
C ALA A 83 7.05 3.31 -11.57
N GLN A 84 6.51 3.49 -10.36
CA GLN A 84 7.31 3.69 -9.14
C GLN A 84 7.89 2.37 -8.61
N TYR A 85 7.21 1.26 -8.86
CA TYR A 85 7.59 -0.07 -8.37
C TYR A 85 7.80 -1.07 -9.52
N PRO A 86 8.87 -0.93 -10.33
CA PRO A 86 9.09 -1.71 -11.55
C PRO A 86 9.34 -3.20 -11.31
N SER A 87 9.62 -3.61 -10.06
CA SER A 87 9.73 -5.03 -9.68
C SER A 87 8.38 -5.73 -9.47
N VAL A 88 7.28 -4.97 -9.42
CA VAL A 88 5.94 -5.53 -9.23
C VAL A 88 5.42 -6.08 -10.55
N VAL A 89 4.98 -7.34 -10.50
CA VAL A 89 4.30 -8.01 -11.62
C VAL A 89 2.82 -8.10 -11.28
N ILE A 90 1.97 -7.66 -12.21
CA ILE A 90 0.52 -7.71 -12.04
C ILE A 90 -0.14 -8.73 -12.97
N GLN A 91 -1.23 -9.32 -12.50
CA GLN A 91 -2.14 -10.13 -13.30
C GLN A 91 -3.42 -9.33 -13.55
N ILE A 92 -3.91 -9.33 -14.79
CA ILE A 92 -5.15 -8.63 -15.17
C ILE A 92 -6.22 -9.68 -15.42
N GLU A 93 -7.24 -9.69 -14.56
CA GLU A 93 -8.40 -10.57 -14.69
C GLU A 93 -9.65 -9.77 -15.05
N GLY A 94 -10.49 -10.35 -15.88
CA GLY A 94 -11.73 -9.73 -16.33
C GLY A 94 -12.93 -10.53 -15.89
N HIS A 95 -13.86 -9.86 -15.21
CA HIS A 95 -15.10 -10.45 -14.71
C HIS A 95 -16.31 -9.83 -15.40
N ALA A 96 -17.35 -10.65 -15.55
CA ALA A 96 -18.70 -10.22 -15.86
C ALA A 96 -19.64 -10.73 -14.76
N ASP A 97 -20.82 -10.15 -14.66
CA ASP A 97 -21.84 -10.62 -13.73
C ASP A 97 -22.42 -11.97 -14.18
N GLU A 98 -23.33 -12.54 -13.39
CA GLU A 98 -23.95 -13.84 -13.70
C GLU A 98 -25.11 -13.74 -14.71
N ARG A 99 -25.36 -12.54 -15.26
CA ARG A 99 -26.47 -12.34 -16.21
C ARG A 99 -26.08 -12.88 -17.59
N GLY A 100 -27.01 -13.53 -18.28
CA GLY A 100 -26.77 -14.10 -19.61
C GLY A 100 -26.09 -15.48 -19.58
N THR A 101 -25.39 -15.83 -20.66
CA THR A 101 -24.75 -17.16 -20.79
C THR A 101 -23.34 -17.15 -20.23
N ARG A 102 -22.93 -18.27 -19.61
CA ARG A 102 -21.57 -18.45 -19.09
C ARG A 102 -20.50 -18.18 -20.15
N ALA A 103 -20.70 -18.70 -21.38
CA ALA A 103 -19.76 -18.51 -22.47
C ALA A 103 -19.61 -17.04 -22.88
N TYR A 104 -20.72 -16.30 -22.92
CA TYR A 104 -20.69 -14.86 -23.17
C TYR A 104 -19.93 -14.10 -22.08
N ASN A 105 -20.16 -14.42 -20.81
CA ASN A 105 -19.51 -13.76 -19.67
C ASN A 105 -18.00 -14.01 -19.62
N ILE A 106 -17.56 -15.21 -19.99
CA ILE A 106 -16.12 -15.51 -20.17
C ILE A 106 -15.54 -14.65 -21.29
N ALA A 107 -16.22 -14.55 -22.43
CA ALA A 107 -15.75 -13.73 -23.55
C ALA A 107 -15.76 -12.24 -23.20
N LEU A 108 -16.77 -11.74 -22.49
CA LEU A 108 -16.85 -10.35 -22.04
C LEU A 108 -15.75 -10.01 -21.04
N GLY A 109 -15.49 -10.88 -20.06
CA GLY A 109 -14.37 -10.77 -19.13
C GLY A 109 -13.03 -10.71 -19.88
N ALA A 110 -12.79 -11.61 -20.83
CA ALA A 110 -11.58 -11.60 -21.65
C ALA A 110 -11.40 -10.29 -22.44
N ARG A 111 -12.47 -9.73 -23.01
CA ARG A 111 -12.42 -8.42 -23.70
C ARG A 111 -12.09 -7.28 -22.75
N ARG A 112 -12.66 -7.27 -21.54
CA ARG A 112 -12.37 -6.26 -20.50
C ARG A 112 -10.91 -6.31 -20.05
N ALA A 113 -10.39 -7.50 -19.77
CA ALA A 113 -8.99 -7.69 -19.42
C ALA A 113 -8.05 -7.23 -20.55
N ALA A 114 -8.39 -7.55 -21.81
CA ALA A 114 -7.63 -7.11 -22.98
C ALA A 114 -7.64 -5.57 -23.13
N ALA A 115 -8.78 -4.91 -22.93
CA ALA A 115 -8.89 -3.45 -22.98
C ALA A 115 -8.05 -2.77 -21.88
N THR A 116 -8.13 -3.27 -20.65
CA THR A 116 -7.31 -2.79 -19.52
C THR A 116 -5.82 -2.97 -19.80
N ARG A 117 -5.41 -4.16 -20.27
CA ARG A 117 -4.01 -4.42 -20.65
C ARG A 117 -3.55 -3.47 -21.75
N ALA A 118 -4.36 -3.28 -22.80
CA ALA A 118 -4.04 -2.40 -23.92
C ALA A 118 -3.82 -0.95 -23.46
N TYR A 119 -4.61 -0.48 -22.49
CA TYR A 119 -4.41 0.85 -21.91
C TYR A 119 -3.09 0.97 -21.15
N LEU A 120 -2.78 -0.01 -20.28
CA LEU A 120 -1.55 0.02 -19.46
C LEU A 120 -0.26 -0.13 -20.27
N ILE A 121 -0.30 -0.84 -21.41
CA ILE A 121 0.87 -0.97 -22.30
C ILE A 121 0.96 0.17 -23.34
N SER A 122 -0.07 1.00 -23.44
CA SER A 122 -0.12 2.05 -24.47
C SER A 122 1.01 3.06 -24.22
N PRO A 123 1.78 3.44 -25.25
CA PRO A 123 2.83 4.45 -25.12
C PRO A 123 2.29 5.85 -24.76
N GLY A 124 0.96 6.02 -24.72
CA GLY A 124 0.27 7.28 -24.46
C GLY A 124 -0.19 7.52 -23.02
N VAL A 125 0.04 6.59 -22.08
CA VAL A 125 -0.10 6.93 -20.66
C VAL A 125 1.13 7.74 -20.28
N SER A 126 0.99 9.07 -20.38
CA SER A 126 2.08 10.04 -20.27
C SER A 126 2.97 9.74 -19.07
N ARG A 127 4.25 9.48 -19.39
CA ARG A 127 5.38 9.32 -18.48
C ARG A 127 5.45 10.45 -17.44
#